data_AF-A0A5C7UM13-F1
#
_entry.id   AF-A0A5C7UM13-F1
#
_cell.length_a   1.000
_cell.length_b   1.000
_cell.length_c   1.000
_cell.angle_alpha   90.00
_cell.angle_beta   90.00
_cell.angle_gamma   90.00
#
_symmetry.space_group_name_H-M   'P 1'
#
loop_
_entity.id
_entity.type
_entity.pdbx_description
1 polymer ?
#
loop_
_entity_poly.entity_id
_entity_poly.type
_entity_poly.pdbx_seq_one_letter_code
_entity_poly.pdbx_strand_id
1 'polypeptide(L)'
;MVRILATDTIKEIASKIYYGFELHQSCGIDGLELVDGNMVTKGSLVIRELTLLDLADNTEATGKKIRRKRVTLPNSVGGFIAQKIFRYEEREHLGTIRTTIWRIQ
;
A
#
# COMPACT_ATOMS: atom_id res chain seq x y z
N MET A 1 5.17 -6.37 16.56
CA MET A 1 4.45 -7.34 15.69
C MET A 1 3.04 -6.83 15.36
N VAL A 2 2.86 -6.33 14.13
CA VAL A 2 1.54 -5.94 13.60
C VAL A 2 0.73 -7.18 13.23
N ARG A 3 -0.55 -7.21 13.61
CA ARG A 3 -1.49 -8.27 13.21
C ARG A 3 -2.55 -7.68 12.27
N ILE A 4 -2.60 -8.22 11.05
CA ILE A 4 -3.65 -7.97 10.08
C ILE A 4 -4.67 -9.10 10.22
N LEU A 5 -5.91 -8.75 10.52
CA LEU A 5 -7.03 -9.67 10.68
C LEU A 5 -7.83 -9.75 9.37
N ALA A 6 -8.45 -10.90 9.11
CA ALA A 6 -9.31 -11.07 7.94
C ALA A 6 -10.54 -10.16 7.94
N THR A 7 -10.95 -9.69 9.12
CA THR A 7 -12.06 -8.75 9.34
C THR A 7 -11.64 -7.29 9.22
N ASP A 8 -10.35 -6.99 9.15
CA ASP A 8 -9.89 -5.61 9.01
C ASP A 8 -10.38 -5.04 7.68
N THR A 9 -10.89 -3.81 7.75
CA THR A 9 -11.22 -3.03 6.56
C THR A 9 -9.95 -2.64 5.80
N ILE A 10 -10.06 -2.35 4.51
CA ILE A 10 -8.92 -1.92 3.66
C ILE A 10 -8.16 -0.76 4.29
N LYS A 11 -8.89 0.21 4.87
CA LYS A 11 -8.32 1.38 5.55
C LYS A 11 -7.54 1.01 6.81
N GLU A 12 -8.06 0.08 7.61
CA GLU A 12 -7.37 -0.41 8.80
C GLU A 12 -6.11 -1.18 8.43
N ILE A 13 -6.16 -2.03 7.39
CA ILE A 13 -4.99 -2.74 6.87
C ILE A 13 -3.93 -1.74 6.43
N ALA A 14 -4.30 -0.75 5.62
CA ALA A 14 -3.38 0.29 5.16
C ALA A 14 -2.76 1.08 6.32
N SER A 15 -3.55 1.50 7.31
CA SER A 15 -3.07 2.23 8.47
C SER A 15 -2.10 1.40 9.33
N LYS A 16 -2.44 0.13 9.58
CA LYS A 16 -1.57 -0.82 10.30
C LYS A 16 -0.23 -1.04 9.59
N ILE A 17 -0.24 -1.11 8.26
CA ILE A 17 0.99 -1.21 7.46
C ILE A 17 1.80 0.09 7.58
N TYR A 18 1.18 1.24 7.31
CA TYR A 18 1.87 2.53 7.24
C TYR A 18 2.56 2.90 8.56
N TYR A 19 1.85 2.79 9.68
CA TYR A 19 2.35 3.23 10.98
C TYR A 19 3.01 2.11 11.79
N GLY A 20 2.61 0.86 11.55
CA GLY A 20 2.97 -0.26 12.43
C GLY A 20 4.11 -1.12 11.93
N PHE A 21 4.40 -1.15 10.62
CA PHE A 21 5.42 -2.07 10.10
C PHE A 21 6.80 -1.71 10.60
N GLU A 22 7.51 -2.68 11.15
CA GLU A 22 8.94 -2.57 11.44
C GLU A 22 9.77 -2.85 10.18
N LEU A 23 11.06 -2.52 10.21
CA LEU A 23 11.97 -2.79 9.08
C LEU A 23 11.97 -4.29 8.73
N HIS A 24 11.92 -4.61 7.44
CA HIS A 24 11.82 -5.98 6.90
C HIS A 24 10.54 -6.74 7.26
N GLN A 25 9.57 -6.09 7.91
CA GLN A 25 8.26 -6.68 8.12
C GLN A 25 7.48 -6.71 6.80
N SER A 26 6.75 -7.80 6.58
CA SER A 26 5.92 -8.01 5.40
C SER A 26 4.55 -8.56 5.76
N CYS A 27 3.58 -8.35 4.87
CA CYS A 27 2.31 -9.07 4.88
C CYS A 27 1.92 -9.50 3.47
N GLY A 28 1.27 -10.65 3.37
CA GLY A 28 0.53 -11.04 2.19
C GLY A 28 -0.93 -10.66 2.33
N ILE A 29 -1.50 -10.08 1.27
CA ILE A 29 -2.90 -9.71 1.18
C ILE A 29 -3.50 -10.54 0.05
N ASP A 30 -4.47 -11.37 0.42
CA ASP A 30 -5.14 -12.30 -0.45
C ASP A 30 -6.61 -11.88 -0.65
N GLY A 31 -7.17 -12.24 -1.80
CA GLY A 31 -8.59 -12.09 -2.09
C GLY A 31 -8.94 -10.97 -3.05
N LEU A 32 -10.19 -11.01 -3.47
CA LEU A 32 -10.79 -10.09 -4.44
C LEU A 32 -11.93 -9.32 -3.77
N GLU A 33 -12.21 -8.15 -4.31
CA GLU A 33 -13.28 -7.27 -3.86
C GLU A 33 -13.98 -6.68 -5.08
N LEU A 34 -15.31 -6.60 -5.02
CA LEU A 34 -16.12 -6.03 -6.08
C LEU A 34 -16.20 -4.51 -5.88
N VAL A 35 -15.58 -3.75 -6.77
CA VAL A 35 -15.60 -2.29 -6.75
C VAL A 35 -16.18 -1.79 -8.06
N ASP A 36 -17.28 -1.05 -7.99
CA ASP A 36 -17.97 -0.49 -9.15
C ASP A 36 -18.27 -1.52 -10.26
N GLY A 37 -18.61 -2.75 -9.86
CA GLY A 37 -18.90 -3.87 -10.76
C GLY A 37 -17.68 -4.60 -11.32
N ASN A 38 -16.47 -4.16 -11.00
CA ASN A 38 -15.22 -4.83 -11.38
C ASN A 38 -14.61 -5.59 -10.21
N MET A 39 -14.15 -6.81 -10.47
CA MET A 39 -13.38 -7.58 -9.48
C MET A 39 -11.94 -7.06 -9.45
N VAL A 40 -11.52 -6.55 -8.29
CA VAL A 40 -10.18 -6.00 -8.08
C VAL A 40 -9.52 -6.75 -6.93
N THR A 41 -8.19 -6.87 -6.93
CA THR A 41 -7.47 -7.49 -5.82
C THR A 41 -7.56 -6.61 -4.58
N LYS A 42 -7.78 -7.22 -3.40
CA LYS A 42 -7.74 -6.49 -2.12
C LYS A 42 -6.42 -5.76 -1.93
N GLY A 43 -5.32 -6.37 -2.36
CA GLY A 43 -3.98 -5.77 -2.31
C GLY A 43 -3.90 -4.45 -3.07
N SER A 44 -4.50 -4.35 -4.26
CA SER A 44 -4.51 -3.10 -5.03
C SER A 44 -5.28 -1.97 -4.30
N LEU A 45 -6.36 -2.30 -3.59
CA LEU A 45 -7.14 -1.34 -2.81
C LEU A 45 -6.37 -0.87 -1.58
N VAL A 46 -5.62 -1.76 -0.92
CA VAL A 46 -4.73 -1.40 0.18
C VAL A 46 -3.58 -0.51 -0.30
N ILE A 47 -2.99 -0.80 -1.46
CA ILE A 47 -1.97 0.06 -2.09
C ILE A 47 -2.53 1.46 -2.37
N ARG A 48 -3.78 1.55 -2.85
CA ARG A 48 -4.46 2.83 -3.08
C ARG A 48 -4.65 3.60 -1.77
N GLU A 49 -5.13 2.96 -0.71
CA GLU A 49 -5.30 3.60 0.60
C GLU A 49 -3.96 4.02 1.22
N LEU A 50 -2.90 3.23 1.07
CA LEU A 50 -1.54 3.62 1.48
C LEU A 50 -1.05 4.87 0.74
N THR A 51 -1.45 5.05 -0.52
CA THR A 51 -1.16 6.27 -1.29
C THR A 51 -1.92 7.47 -0.73
N LEU A 52 -3.19 7.29 -0.37
CA LEU A 52 -4.01 8.36 0.21
C LEU A 52 -3.50 8.79 1.59
N LEU A 53 -3.11 7.83 2.44
CA LEU A 53 -2.48 8.11 3.73
C LEU A 53 -1.18 8.91 3.56
N ASP A 54 -0.30 8.47 2.65
CA ASP A 54 0.95 9.19 2.39
C ASP A 54 0.72 10.62 1.91
N LEU A 55 -0.31 10.84 1.08
CA LEU A 55 -0.67 12.17 0.61
C LEU A 55 -1.25 13.04 1.73
N ALA A 56 -2.09 12.48 2.60
CA ALA A 56 -2.71 13.19 3.73
C ALA A 56 -1.68 13.63 4.77
N ASP A 57 -0.76 12.75 5.14
CA ASP A 57 0.28 13.05 6.14
C ASP A 57 1.31 14.05 5.61
N ASN A 58 1.54 14.06 4.29
CA ASN A 58 2.58 14.89 3.67
C ASN A 58 2.05 16.07 2.87
N THR A 59 0.76 16.41 3.02
CA THR A 59 0.14 17.53 2.29
C THR A 59 0.79 18.87 2.63
N GLU A 60 1.22 19.09 3.88
CA GLU A 60 1.84 20.36 4.33
C GLU A 60 3.26 20.58 3.78
N ALA A 61 4.00 19.52 3.45
CA ALA A 61 5.37 19.64 2.94
C ALA A 61 5.47 20.20 1.51
N THR A 62 4.33 20.42 0.83
CA THR A 62 4.27 20.76 -0.60
C THR A 62 3.74 22.17 -0.91
N GLY A 63 4.16 23.17 -0.13
CA GLY A 63 3.99 24.58 -0.51
C GLY A 63 4.61 24.91 -1.88
N LYS A 64 3.77 25.33 -2.84
CA LYS A 64 4.04 26.15 -4.05
C LYS A 64 5.32 25.90 -4.89
N LYS A 65 5.98 24.74 -4.86
CA LYS A 65 7.13 24.46 -5.75
C LYS A 65 6.72 23.69 -7.01
N ILE A 66 7.23 24.16 -8.15
CA ILE A 66 7.04 23.59 -9.49
C ILE A 66 7.25 22.07 -9.43
N ARG A 67 6.20 21.31 -9.72
CA ARG A 67 6.20 19.84 -9.64
C ARG A 67 7.04 19.29 -10.80
N ARG A 68 8.29 18.90 -10.54
CA ARG A 68 9.02 17.99 -11.46
C ARG A 68 8.16 16.75 -11.69
N LYS A 69 8.11 16.26 -12.95
CA LYS A 69 7.35 15.07 -13.34
C LYS A 69 7.76 13.92 -12.40
N ARG A 70 6.83 13.50 -11.55
CA ARG A 70 7.09 12.55 -10.46
C ARG A 70 7.21 11.16 -11.08
N VAL A 71 8.36 10.51 -10.88
CA VAL A 71 8.60 9.14 -11.32
C VAL A 71 8.30 8.23 -10.14
N THR A 72 7.24 7.43 -10.26
CA THR A 72 6.93 6.37 -9.30
C THR A 72 7.98 5.27 -9.47
N LEU A 73 8.59 4.81 -8.38
CA LEU A 73 9.52 3.69 -8.46
C LEU A 73 8.73 2.41 -8.81
N PRO A 74 9.29 1.50 -9.64
CA PRO A 74 8.64 0.23 -9.92
C PRO A 74 8.43 -0.54 -8.61
N ASN A 75 7.30 -1.23 -8.49
CA ASN A 75 6.95 -2.07 -7.34
C ASN A 75 6.96 -1.33 -5.99
N SER A 76 6.74 -0.01 -6.01
CA SER A 76 6.68 0.81 -4.80
C SER A 76 5.24 1.14 -4.43
N VAL A 77 4.96 1.25 -3.12
CA VAL A 77 3.62 1.57 -2.62
C VAL A 77 3.56 3.05 -2.25
N GLY A 78 2.56 3.77 -2.75
CA GLY A 78 2.21 5.09 -2.24
C GLY A 78 2.88 6.29 -2.91
N GLY A 79 2.78 7.45 -2.23
CA GLY A 79 3.33 8.73 -2.66
C GLY A 79 4.84 8.88 -2.38
N PHE A 80 5.33 10.10 -2.12
CA PHE A 80 6.77 10.39 -2.09
C PHE A 80 7.55 9.68 -0.98
N ILE A 81 6.92 9.48 0.19
CA ILE A 81 7.57 8.87 1.34
C ILE A 81 7.27 7.37 1.35
N ALA A 82 6.01 7.00 1.21
CA ALA A 82 5.61 5.60 1.10
C ALA A 82 6.39 4.85 0.00
N GLN A 83 6.64 5.46 -1.17
CA GLN A 83 7.39 4.79 -2.24
C GLN A 83 8.87 4.55 -1.89
N LYS A 84 9.39 5.12 -0.81
CA LYS A 84 10.75 4.85 -0.31
C LYS A 84 10.74 3.81 0.80
N ILE A 85 9.64 3.74 1.55
CA ILE A 85 9.48 2.88 2.73
C ILE A 85 8.93 1.51 2.35
N PHE A 86 8.02 1.45 1.39
CA PHE A 86 7.27 0.24 1.08
C PHE A 86 7.49 -0.25 -0.36
N ARG A 87 7.58 -1.56 -0.50
CA ARG A 87 7.58 -2.27 -1.77
C ARG A 87 6.43 -3.27 -1.79
N TYR A 88 5.96 -3.60 -2.98
CA TYR A 88 4.99 -4.67 -3.17
C TYR A 88 5.35 -5.56 -4.34
N GLU A 89 4.86 -6.79 -4.31
CA GLU A 89 4.91 -7.71 -5.43
C GLU A 89 3.61 -8.49 -5.48
N GLU A 90 3.08 -8.66 -6.69
CA GLU A 90 1.94 -9.53 -6.94
C GLU A 90 2.45 -10.84 -7.50
N ARG A 91 2.08 -11.95 -6.86
CA ARG A 91 2.35 -13.29 -7.35
C ARG A 91 1.08 -14.12 -7.32
N GLU A 92 0.94 -14.99 -8.29
CA GLU A 92 -0.05 -16.05 -8.22
C GLU A 92 0.40 -17.08 -7.16
N HIS A 93 -0.47 -17.33 -6.19
CA HIS A 93 -0.26 -18.31 -5.14
C HIS A 93 -1.52 -19.15 -4.99
N LEU A 94 -1.40 -20.47 -5.21
CA LEU A 94 -2.50 -21.43 -5.11
C LEU A 94 -3.74 -21.06 -5.96
N GLY A 95 -3.52 -20.52 -7.16
CA GLY A 95 -4.60 -20.11 -8.08
C GLY A 95 -5.28 -18.78 -7.71
N THR A 96 -4.73 -18.04 -6.75
CA THR A 96 -5.21 -16.70 -6.36
C THR A 96 -4.09 -15.67 -6.46
N ILE A 97 -4.43 -14.41 -6.78
CA ILE A 97 -3.44 -13.33 -6.79
C ILE A 97 -3.19 -12.90 -5.35
N ARG A 98 -1.93 -12.97 -4.94
CA ARG A 98 -1.44 -12.54 -3.64
C ARG A 98 -0.56 -11.31 -3.81
N THR A 99 -0.95 -10.21 -3.16
CA THR A 99 -0.13 -9.00 -3.09
C THR A 99 0.67 -9.02 -1.79
N THR A 100 1.99 -9.14 -1.89
CA THR A 100 2.88 -9.05 -0.73
C THR A 100 3.39 -7.62 -0.62
N ILE A 101 3.24 -6.99 0.54
CA ILE A 101 3.76 -5.66 0.84
C ILE A 101 4.81 -5.79 1.94
N TRP A 102 5.94 -5.11 1.80
CA TRP A 102 6.99 -5.12 2.81
C TRP A 102 7.65 -3.76 2.98
N ARG A 103 8.13 -3.52 4.20
CA ARG A 103 8.87 -2.32 4.56
C ARG A 103 10.36 -2.54 4.31
N ILE A 104 10.96 -1.66 3.52
CA ILE A 104 12.38 -1.67 3.15
C ILE A 104 13.22 -0.63 3.89
N GLN A 105 12.61 0.36 4.56
CA GLN A 105 13.30 1.45 5.26
C GLN A 105 12.56 1.92 6.50
#